data_AF-A0A0R1T275-F1
#
_entry.id   AF-A0A0R1T275-F1
#
_cell.length_a   1.000
_cell.length_b   1.000
_cell.length_c   1.000
_cell.angle_alpha   90.00
_cell.angle_beta   90.00
_cell.angle_gamma   90.00
#
_symmetry.space_group_name_H-M   'P 1'
#
loop_
_entity.id
_entity.type
_entity.pdbx_description
1 polymer ?
#
loop_
_entity_poly.entity_id
_entity_poly.type
_entity_poly.pdbx_seq_one_letter_code
_entity_poly.pdbx_strand_id
1 'polypeptide(L)' 'MAIMDSFPLPLCQPIRNGRAKIFSEVANIGYNATKKVYLYGFKIHMVVSVTGLILKYEK' A
#
# COMPACT_ATOMS: atom_id res chain seq x y z
N MET A 1 7.17 -10.87 -20.46
CA MET A 1 5.81 -10.35 -20.20
C MET A 1 5.74 -9.96 -18.74
N ALA A 2 5.26 -8.76 -18.43
CA ALA A 2 5.23 -8.20 -17.08
C ALA A 2 3.80 -7.73 -16.75
N ILE A 3 3.39 -7.94 -15.51
CA ILE A 3 2.08 -7.59 -14.96
C ILE A 3 2.29 -6.45 -13.98
N MET A 4 1.48 -5.40 -14.08
CA MET A 4 1.46 -4.32 -13.09
C MET A 4 0.24 -4.51 -12.19
N ASP A 5 0.45 -4.57 -10.88
CA ASP A 5 -0.60 -4.63 -9.88
C ASP A 5 -0.38 -3.59 -8.78
N SER A 6 -1.45 -3.19 -8.10
CA SER A 6 -1.41 -2.18 -7.05
C SER A 6 -2.23 -2.64 -5.86
N PHE A 7 -1.65 -2.58 -4.66
CA PHE A 7 -2.35 -2.98 -3.44
C PHE A 7 -2.02 -2.06 -2.26
N PRO A 8 -2.95 -1.91 -1.31
CA PRO A 8 -2.68 -1.15 -0.09
C PRO A 8 -1.77 -1.95 0.84
N LEU A 9 -0.70 -1.33 1.34
CA LEU A 9 0.12 -1.82 2.43
C LEU A 9 -0.29 -1.11 3.73
N PRO A 10 -1.13 -1.73 4.58
CA PRO A 10 -1.60 -1.10 5.81
C PRO A 10 -0.49 -1.03 6.87
N LEU A 11 -0.34 0.14 7.48
CA LEU A 11 0.47 0.33 8.69
C LEU A 11 -0.38 0.12 9.95
N CYS A 12 -1.51 0.82 10.03
CA CYS A 12 -2.44 0.70 11.15
C CYS A 12 -3.86 1.13 10.78
N GLN A 13 -4.80 0.96 11.71
CA GLN A 13 -6.11 1.57 11.59
C GLN A 13 -6.00 3.10 11.63
N PRO A 14 -6.86 3.85 10.91
CA PRO A 14 -6.82 5.31 10.86
C PRO A 14 -6.81 5.98 12.24
N ILE A 15 -7.53 5.43 13.22
CA ILE A 15 -7.60 5.95 14.59
C ILE A 15 -6.25 5.99 15.32
N ARG A 16 -5.25 5.21 14.86
CA ARG A 16 -3.90 5.16 15.42
C ARG A 16 -2.87 5.96 14.62
N ASN A 17 -3.26 6.64 13.53
CA ASN A 17 -2.34 7.34 12.63
C ASN A 17 -1.44 8.37 13.36
N GLY A 18 -1.97 9.12 14.33
CA GLY A 18 -1.21 10.11 15.09
C GLY A 18 -0.09 9.53 15.96
N ARG A 19 -0.10 8.21 16.21
CA ARG A 19 0.99 7.51 16.92
C ARG A 19 2.07 6.97 15.97
N ALA A 20 1.79 6.89 14.67
CA ALA A 20 2.70 6.36 13.66
C ALA A 20 3.64 7.46 13.13
N LYS A 21 4.70 7.76 13.89
CA LYS A 21 5.60 8.90 13.61
C LYS A 21 6.65 8.65 12.52
N ILE A 22 7.07 7.40 12.31
CA ILE A 22 8.20 7.09 11.42
C ILE A 22 7.88 7.42 9.96
N PHE A 23 6.63 7.19 9.55
CA PHE A 23 6.19 7.37 8.16
C PHE A 23 5.10 8.45 8.03
N SER A 24 4.98 9.34 9.02
CA SER A 24 3.89 10.32 9.05
C SER A 24 3.87 11.26 7.85
N GLU A 25 5.02 11.53 7.25
CA GLU A 25 5.16 12.42 6.09
C GLU A 25 4.80 11.74 4.75
N VAL A 26 4.73 10.41 4.74
CA VAL A 26 4.68 9.61 3.52
C VAL A 26 3.53 8.61 3.47
N ALA A 27 2.91 8.31 4.61
CA ALA A 27 1.74 7.43 4.71
C ALA A 27 0.45 8.26 4.79
N ASN A 28 -0.57 7.79 4.07
CA ASN A 28 -1.87 8.47 3.97
C ASN A 28 -3.01 7.53 4.39
N ILE A 29 -4.17 8.11 4.68
CA ILE A 29 -5.41 7.34 4.86
C ILE A 29 -6.00 7.06 3.48
N GLY A 30 -6.19 5.78 3.17
CA GLY A 30 -6.84 5.32 1.95
C GLY A 30 -8.05 4.42 2.24
N TYR A 31 -9.01 4.39 1.33
CA TYR A 31 -10.16 3.49 1.39
C TYR A 31 -9.96 2.31 0.43
N ASN A 32 -10.06 1.08 0.95
CA ASN A 32 -10.12 -0.13 0.15
C ASN A 32 -11.60 -0.47 -0.12
N ALA A 33 -12.07 -0.25 -1.34
CA ALA A 33 -13.46 -0.47 -1.72
C ALA A 33 -13.88 -1.95 -1.67
N THR A 34 -12.99 -2.87 -2.07
CA THR A 34 -13.24 -4.31 -2.04
C THR A 34 -13.50 -4.82 -0.63
N LYS A 35 -12.69 -4.36 0.33
CA LYS A 35 -12.78 -4.74 1.74
C LYS A 35 -13.71 -3.82 2.56
N LYS A 36 -14.16 -2.70 1.97
CA LYS A 36 -14.95 -1.64 2.62
C LYS A 36 -14.32 -1.11 3.92
N VAL A 37 -13.00 -0.92 3.93
CA VAL A 37 -12.25 -0.46 5.11
C VAL A 37 -11.34 0.71 4.81
N TYR A 38 -11.16 1.58 5.80
CA TYR A 38 -10.14 2.61 5.80
C TYR A 38 -8.85 2.09 6.44
N LEU A 39 -7.71 2.38 5.80
CA LEU A 39 -6.39 1.96 6.25
C LEU A 39 -5.46 3.16 6.23
N TYR A 40 -4.63 3.30 7.25
CA TYR A 40 -3.50 4.22 7.22
C TYR A 40 -2.27 3.45 6.73
N GLY A 41 -1.65 3.89 5.65
CA GLY A 41 -0.52 3.17 5.05
C GLY A 41 -0.14 3.68 3.67
N PHE A 42 0.41 2.78 2.85
CA PHE A 42 0.91 3.08 1.52
C PHE A 42 0.05 2.42 0.45
N LYS A 43 0.07 2.97 -0.76
CA LYS A 43 -0.46 2.32 -1.95
C LYS A 43 0.73 1.94 -2.81
N ILE A 44 1.07 0.65 -2.84
CA ILE A 44 2.25 0.18 -3.55
C ILE A 44 1.83 -0.22 -4.96
N HIS A 45 2.69 0.13 -5.92
CA HIS A 45 2.61 -0.33 -7.30
C HIS A 45 3.78 -1.31 -7.55
N MET A 46 3.48 -2.53 -7.99
CA MET A 46 4.50 -3.53 -8.31
C MET A 46 4.37 -3.99 -9.76
N VAL A 47 5.52 -4.15 -10.40
CA VAL A 47 5.67 -4.80 -11.69
C VAL A 47 6.29 -6.17 -11.46
N VAL A 48 5.56 -7.21 -11.84
CA VAL A 48 5.89 -8.61 -11.57
C VAL A 48 6.01 -9.37 -12.88
N SER A 49 6.98 -10.27 -13.00
CA SER A 49 7.05 -11.24 -14.09
C SER A 49 5.87 -12.21 -14.01
N VAL A 50 5.50 -12.80 -15.14
CA VAL A 50 4.52 -13.91 -15.18
C VAL A 50 4.93 -15.13 -14.34
N THR A 51 6.23 -15.26 -14.02
CA THR A 51 6.76 -16.28 -13.12
C THR A 51 6.70 -15.90 -11.63
N GLY A 52 6.15 -14.72 -11.30
CA GLY A 52 6.01 -14.25 -9.92
C GLY A 52 7.22 -13.47 -9.36
N LEU A 53 8.24 -13.21 -10.18
CA LEU A 53 9.41 -12.42 -9.76
C LEU A 53 9.11 -10.93 -9.76
N ILE A 54 9.42 -10.22 -8.67
CA ILE A 54 9.29 -8.76 -8.60
C ILE A 54 10.37 -8.13 -9.47
N LEU A 55 9.96 -7.37 -10.47
CA LEU A 55 10.85 -6.66 -11.39
C LEU A 55 11.07 -5.21 -10.96
N LYS A 56 10.03 -4.56 -10.45
CA LYS A 56 10.09 -3.17 -9.96
C LYS A 56 8.97 -2.92 -8.94
N TYR A 57 9.23 -2.03 -7.98
CA TYR A 57 8.21 -1.51 -7.08
C TYR A 57 8.30 0.02 -7.01
N GLU A 58 7.16 0.67 -6.81
CA GLU A 58 7.01 2.11 -6.61
C GLU A 58 6.09 2.37 -5.41
N LYS A 59 6.41 3.43 -4.67
CA LYS A 59 5.82 3.81 -3.37
C LYS A 59 4.63 4.75 -3.55
#